data_AF-A0AAE6NGT9-F1
#
_entry.id   AF-A0AAE6NGT9-F1
#
_cell.length_a   1.000
_cell.length_b   1.000
_cell.length_c   1.000
_cell.angle_alpha   90.00
_cell.angle_beta   90.00
_cell.angle_gamma   90.00
#
_symmetry.space_group_name_H-M   'P 1'
#
loop_
_entity.id
_entity.type
_entity.pdbx_description
1 polymer ?
#
loop_
_entity_poly.entity_id
_entity_poly.type
_entity_poly.pdbx_seq_one_letter_code
_entity_poly.pdbx_strand_id
1 'polypeptide(L)'
;MVTFTQIIELDVSGLETFADRWGRVHRKIKEAREGFHDDVVRKLHDDQWRGAGGSKAQDYCDRIQTAIDALDAEVVSLRRFLDEEADGSKGSGGVKGFEGLQKEACALQEEAFVHGLLINDDGSIQRMGGYDPTAPEGSENLDEEKRIIANSLEERAKKVIGTATENDEWIAASLKVIFGTVGNFETEDRRYKVSEPTLKDRMVRNQLNNVGAMANMRGWKTTAGLVQHFLDGNGEPVEVQPQQMMKDIPQFQRDLDKTMDHDVSKRPDGPFTTEWKSTAPNPKDGDKSMDWYYGLNHFQYRTVGEKHGNEVTYHVEVQKRYDWGIPSEHRRTQEAFGGPFEMSLEQADLAHLNTTGLGRDFDVKGSSEQMRTTV
;
A
#
# COMPACT_ATOMS: atom_id res chain seq x y z
N MET A 1 5.39 0.49 20.57
CA MET A 1 5.45 -0.86 21.15
C MET A 1 4.35 -0.96 22.18
N VAL A 2 3.44 -1.92 21.97
CA VAL A 2 2.28 -2.18 22.82
C VAL A 2 2.73 -2.98 24.05
N THR A 3 2.13 -2.76 25.22
CA THR A 3 2.42 -3.54 26.45
C THR A 3 1.43 -4.67 26.68
N PHE A 4 1.81 -5.66 27.48
CA PHE A 4 0.92 -6.77 27.85
C PHE A 4 -0.39 -6.30 28.50
N THR A 5 -0.31 -5.35 29.44
CA THR A 5 -1.49 -4.77 30.10
C THR A 5 -2.40 -4.05 29.11
N GLN A 6 -1.82 -3.31 28.14
CA GLN A 6 -2.61 -2.64 27.10
C GLN A 6 -3.41 -3.61 26.23
N ILE A 7 -2.91 -4.83 26.00
CA ILE A 7 -3.62 -5.86 25.22
C ILE A 7 -4.79 -6.42 26.03
N ILE A 8 -4.61 -6.64 27.33
CA ILE A 8 -5.68 -7.11 28.23
C ILE A 8 -6.78 -6.05 28.37
N GLU A 9 -6.41 -4.79 28.51
CA GLU A 9 -7.34 -3.66 28.71
C GLU A 9 -7.94 -3.14 27.40
N LEU A 10 -7.58 -3.72 26.26
CA LEU A 10 -8.03 -3.26 24.96
C LEU A 10 -9.56 -3.30 24.85
N ASP A 11 -10.18 -2.15 24.56
CA ASP A 11 -11.62 -2.07 24.32
C ASP A 11 -11.96 -2.51 22.89
N VAL A 12 -11.95 -3.82 22.66
CA VAL A 12 -12.34 -4.41 21.38
C VAL A 12 -13.78 -4.06 21.02
N SER A 13 -14.68 -3.99 22.02
CA SER A 13 -16.07 -3.57 21.82
C SER A 13 -16.18 -2.11 21.36
N GLY A 14 -15.22 -1.27 21.75
CA GLY A 14 -15.05 0.10 21.30
C GLY A 14 -14.69 0.19 19.81
N LEU A 15 -13.85 -0.73 19.30
CA LEU A 15 -13.50 -0.83 17.89
C LEU A 15 -14.71 -1.29 17.04
N GLU A 16 -15.46 -2.28 17.51
CA GLU A 16 -16.72 -2.70 16.86
C GLU A 16 -17.75 -1.56 16.85
N THR A 17 -17.91 -0.86 17.99
CA THR A 17 -18.79 0.30 18.10
C THR A 17 -18.36 1.43 17.16
N PHE A 18 -17.05 1.59 16.96
CA PHE A 18 -16.49 2.54 16.01
C PHE A 18 -16.83 2.14 14.57
N ALA A 19 -16.66 0.88 14.19
CA ALA A 19 -17.03 0.38 12.86
C ALA A 19 -18.55 0.53 12.58
N ASP A 20 -19.39 0.23 13.58
CA ASP A 20 -20.84 0.45 13.53
C ASP A 20 -21.21 1.93 13.36
N ARG A 21 -20.49 2.84 14.03
CA ARG A 21 -20.64 4.29 13.86
C ARG A 21 -20.32 4.70 12.43
N TRP A 22 -19.27 4.15 11.84
CA TRP A 22 -18.94 4.36 10.43
C TRP A 22 -19.98 3.80 9.48
N GLY A 23 -20.64 2.69 9.83
CA GLY A 23 -21.83 2.21 9.10
C GLY A 23 -22.98 3.24 9.04
N ARG A 24 -23.09 4.14 10.03
CA ARG A 24 -24.04 5.27 9.97
C ARG A 24 -23.54 6.40 9.06
N VAL A 25 -22.25 6.68 9.08
CA VAL A 25 -21.62 7.69 8.19
C VAL A 25 -21.77 7.26 6.73
N HIS A 26 -21.46 5.99 6.42
CA HIS A 26 -21.66 5.40 5.09
C HIS A 26 -23.09 5.61 4.58
N ARG A 27 -24.11 5.30 5.39
CA ARG A 27 -25.51 5.50 5.00
C ARG A 27 -25.83 6.94 4.62
N LYS A 28 -25.33 7.90 5.40
CA LYS A 28 -25.53 9.33 5.11
C LYS A 28 -24.80 9.78 3.84
N ILE A 29 -23.59 9.28 3.60
CA ILE A 29 -22.84 9.56 2.37
C ILE A 29 -23.57 8.98 1.16
N LYS A 30 -24.02 7.73 1.27
CA LYS A 30 -24.81 7.07 0.23
C LYS A 30 -26.10 7.83 -0.08
N GLU A 31 -26.86 8.26 0.94
CA GLU A 31 -28.05 9.08 0.77
C GLU A 31 -27.73 10.42 0.09
N ALA A 32 -26.64 11.08 0.49
CA ALA A 32 -26.20 12.33 -0.13
C ALA A 32 -25.75 12.13 -1.59
N ARG A 33 -25.06 11.01 -1.88
CA ARG A 33 -24.63 10.63 -3.24
C ARG A 33 -25.81 10.41 -4.15
N GLU A 34 -26.76 9.58 -3.72
CA GLU A 34 -27.98 9.26 -4.48
C GLU A 34 -28.79 10.54 -4.73
N GLY A 35 -28.98 11.37 -3.69
CA GLY A 35 -29.65 12.66 -3.83
C GLY A 35 -28.93 13.62 -4.79
N PHE A 36 -27.62 13.80 -4.67
CA PHE A 36 -26.85 14.66 -5.57
C PHE A 36 -26.89 14.17 -7.02
N HIS A 37 -26.77 12.86 -7.23
CA HIS A 37 -26.87 12.26 -8.56
C HIS A 37 -28.25 12.50 -9.17
N ASP A 38 -29.31 12.11 -8.46
CA ASP A 38 -30.67 12.09 -8.98
C ASP A 38 -31.28 13.48 -9.15
N ASP A 39 -30.97 14.40 -8.25
CA ASP A 39 -31.56 15.74 -8.22
C ASP A 39 -30.73 16.82 -8.89
N VAL A 40 -29.41 16.64 -9.01
CA VAL A 40 -28.51 17.63 -9.61
C VAL A 40 -27.92 17.10 -10.91
N VAL A 41 -27.09 16.06 -10.85
CA VAL A 41 -26.30 15.60 -12.01
C VAL A 41 -27.22 15.12 -13.14
N ARG A 42 -28.09 14.15 -12.85
CA ARG A 42 -29.01 13.59 -13.86
C ARG A 42 -29.88 14.68 -14.47
N LYS A 43 -30.48 15.54 -13.64
CA LYS A 43 -31.32 16.64 -14.14
C LYS A 43 -30.53 17.61 -15.01
N LEU A 44 -29.31 17.97 -14.61
CA LEU A 44 -28.46 18.89 -15.37
C LEU A 44 -28.00 18.30 -16.72
N HIS A 45 -27.80 16.98 -16.80
CA HIS A 45 -27.50 16.27 -18.05
C HIS A 45 -28.74 16.08 -18.94
N ASP A 46 -29.90 15.85 -18.34
CA ASP A 46 -31.18 15.70 -19.04
C ASP A 46 -31.74 17.03 -19.55
N ASP A 47 -31.37 18.15 -18.92
CA ASP A 47 -31.87 19.48 -19.27
C ASP A 47 -31.30 20.02 -20.59
N GLN A 48 -32.00 20.99 -21.18
CA GLN A 48 -31.61 21.61 -22.45
C GLN A 48 -30.53 22.69 -22.31
N TRP A 49 -29.89 22.83 -21.14
CA TRP A 49 -28.88 23.87 -20.90
C TRP A 49 -27.54 23.51 -21.57
N ARG A 50 -27.49 23.61 -22.90
CA ARG A 50 -26.35 23.19 -23.76
C ARG A 50 -25.37 24.32 -24.12
N GLY A 51 -25.49 25.47 -23.44
CA GLY A 51 -24.54 26.56 -23.61
C GLY A 51 -23.21 26.27 -22.92
N ALA A 52 -22.16 27.02 -23.26
CA ALA A 52 -20.83 26.85 -22.65
C ALA A 52 -20.82 26.92 -21.11
N GLY A 53 -21.73 27.69 -20.51
CA GLY A 53 -21.93 27.72 -19.05
C GLY A 53 -22.56 26.43 -18.50
N GLY A 54 -23.49 25.83 -19.23
CA GLY A 54 -24.13 24.57 -18.87
C GLY A 54 -23.14 23.40 -18.92
N SER A 55 -22.32 23.30 -19.98
CA SER A 55 -21.25 22.29 -20.04
C SER A 55 -20.25 22.44 -18.89
N LYS A 56 -19.83 23.67 -18.54
CA LYS A 56 -18.95 23.89 -17.38
C LYS A 56 -19.59 23.49 -16.06
N ALA A 57 -20.90 23.71 -15.92
CA ALA A 57 -21.64 23.29 -14.74
C ALA A 57 -21.75 21.76 -14.66
N GLN A 58 -21.98 21.09 -15.80
CA GLN A 58 -21.97 19.63 -15.91
C GLN A 58 -20.61 19.06 -15.50
N ASP A 59 -19.52 19.54 -16.11
CA ASP A 59 -18.14 19.11 -15.77
C ASP A 59 -17.80 19.29 -14.28
N TYR A 60 -18.35 20.35 -13.67
CA TYR A 60 -18.17 20.64 -12.25
C TYR A 60 -19.03 19.75 -11.35
N CYS A 61 -20.27 19.45 -11.74
CA CYS A 61 -21.12 18.53 -10.97
C CYS A 61 -20.61 17.09 -11.09
N ASP A 62 -20.14 16.68 -12.26
CA ASP A 62 -19.49 15.37 -12.47
C ASP A 62 -18.24 15.23 -11.59
N ARG A 63 -17.47 16.32 -11.39
CA ARG A 63 -16.37 16.34 -10.41
C ARG A 63 -16.85 16.00 -9.00
N ILE A 64 -17.91 16.67 -8.56
CA ILE A 64 -18.43 16.50 -7.21
C ILE A 64 -18.96 15.08 -7.04
N GLN A 65 -19.64 14.54 -8.06
CA GLN A 65 -20.08 13.15 -8.11
C GLN A 65 -18.89 12.19 -7.90
N THR A 66 -17.83 12.31 -8.70
CA THR A 66 -16.62 11.47 -8.56
C THR A 66 -15.99 11.57 -7.17
N ALA A 67 -15.93 12.77 -6.59
CA ALA A 67 -15.40 12.96 -5.25
C ALA A 67 -16.27 12.29 -4.16
N ILE A 68 -17.60 12.37 -4.29
CA ILE A 68 -18.54 11.70 -3.39
C ILE A 68 -18.46 10.16 -3.55
N ASP A 69 -18.34 9.68 -4.79
CA ASP A 69 -18.20 8.24 -5.08
C ASP A 69 -16.91 7.67 -4.47
N ALA A 70 -15.79 8.38 -4.60
CA ALA A 70 -14.52 8.02 -3.97
C ALA A 70 -14.65 8.01 -2.44
N LEU A 71 -15.30 9.03 -1.85
CA LEU A 71 -15.55 9.07 -0.41
C LEU A 71 -16.42 7.89 0.07
N ASP A 72 -17.46 7.52 -0.68
CA ASP A 72 -18.31 6.37 -0.37
C ASP A 72 -17.50 5.06 -0.35
N ALA A 73 -16.67 4.85 -1.38
CA ALA A 73 -15.76 3.70 -1.46
C ALA A 73 -14.79 3.62 -0.27
N GLU A 74 -14.19 4.75 0.12
CA GLU A 74 -13.29 4.80 1.28
C GLU A 74 -13.98 4.45 2.59
N VAL A 75 -15.18 4.97 2.82
CA VAL A 75 -15.93 4.66 4.05
C VAL A 75 -16.32 3.18 4.10
N VAL A 76 -16.68 2.58 2.95
CA VAL A 76 -16.94 1.13 2.87
C VAL A 76 -15.68 0.31 3.17
N SER A 77 -14.54 0.72 2.59
CA SER A 77 -13.26 0.04 2.78
C SER A 77 -12.81 0.12 4.23
N LEU A 78 -12.94 1.27 4.89
CA LEU A 78 -12.67 1.43 6.32
C LEU A 78 -13.50 0.47 7.15
N ARG A 79 -14.82 0.48 6.96
CA ARG A 79 -15.71 -0.32 7.80
C ARG A 79 -15.29 -1.79 7.73
N ARG A 80 -15.07 -2.31 6.52
CA ARG A 80 -14.61 -3.68 6.32
C ARG A 80 -13.26 -3.92 6.98
N PHE A 81 -12.32 -2.98 6.83
CA PHE A 81 -11.00 -3.07 7.45
C PHE A 81 -11.07 -3.15 8.97
N LEU A 82 -11.83 -2.27 9.62
CA LEU A 82 -11.95 -2.26 11.08
C LEU A 82 -12.74 -3.43 11.63
N ASP A 83 -13.78 -3.86 10.90
CA ASP A 83 -14.49 -5.10 11.21
C ASP A 83 -13.49 -6.28 11.18
N GLU A 84 -12.72 -6.44 10.09
CA GLU A 84 -11.74 -7.53 9.90
C GLU A 84 -10.60 -7.51 10.94
N GLU A 85 -10.17 -6.35 11.40
CA GLU A 85 -9.06 -6.20 12.37
C GLU A 85 -9.50 -6.35 13.83
N ALA A 86 -10.72 -5.93 14.13
CA ALA A 86 -11.31 -6.16 15.44
C ALA A 86 -11.62 -7.66 15.63
N ASP A 87 -12.28 -8.30 14.66
CA ASP A 87 -12.84 -9.65 14.78
C ASP A 87 -11.94 -10.79 14.23
N GLY A 88 -10.95 -10.45 13.40
CA GLY A 88 -10.00 -11.38 12.82
C GLY A 88 -10.49 -12.30 11.71
N SER A 89 -11.73 -12.23 11.25
CA SER A 89 -12.17 -13.09 10.16
C SER A 89 -13.34 -12.55 9.37
N LYS A 90 -13.23 -12.68 8.04
CA LYS A 90 -14.37 -12.78 7.13
C LYS A 90 -15.29 -13.94 7.55
N GLY A 91 -16.13 -13.74 8.55
CA GLY A 91 -17.08 -14.72 9.06
C GLY A 91 -16.44 -15.90 9.82
N SER A 92 -17.05 -16.19 10.97
CA SER A 92 -16.93 -17.40 11.81
C SER A 92 -15.68 -17.56 12.68
N GLY A 93 -15.73 -16.95 13.87
CA GLY A 93 -15.24 -17.57 15.11
C GLY A 93 -13.72 -17.66 15.29
N GLY A 94 -13.09 -16.52 15.56
CA GLY A 94 -12.12 -16.33 16.64
C GLY A 94 -10.84 -17.18 16.66
N VAL A 95 -9.76 -16.68 16.03
CA VAL A 95 -8.37 -16.78 16.54
C VAL A 95 -7.44 -15.70 15.93
N LYS A 96 -7.97 -14.65 15.30
CA LYS A 96 -7.19 -13.63 14.59
C LYS A 96 -7.71 -12.23 14.99
N GLY A 97 -6.96 -11.17 14.71
CA GLY A 97 -7.32 -9.80 15.10
C GLY A 97 -7.08 -9.49 16.60
N PHE A 98 -7.44 -8.27 17.00
CA PHE A 98 -7.21 -7.77 18.36
C PHE A 98 -8.01 -8.54 19.44
N GLU A 99 -9.22 -9.01 19.13
CA GLU A 99 -9.99 -9.86 20.05
C GLU A 99 -9.28 -11.18 20.36
N GLY A 100 -8.66 -11.80 19.35
CA GLY A 100 -7.88 -13.02 19.51
C GLY A 100 -6.66 -12.81 20.42
N LEU A 101 -5.92 -11.72 20.21
CA LEU A 101 -4.76 -11.34 21.01
C LEU A 101 -5.14 -11.05 22.46
N GLN A 102 -6.26 -10.35 22.68
CA GLN A 102 -6.78 -10.10 24.03
C GLN A 102 -7.17 -11.41 24.74
N LYS A 103 -7.89 -12.31 24.07
CA LYS A 103 -8.25 -13.62 24.64
C LYS A 103 -7.01 -14.44 25.00
N GLU A 104 -5.98 -14.44 24.15
CA GLU A 104 -4.72 -15.13 24.41
C GLU A 104 -3.96 -14.51 25.60
N ALA A 105 -3.89 -13.17 25.67
CA ALA A 105 -3.27 -12.46 26.79
C ALA A 105 -4.00 -12.75 28.13
N CYS A 106 -5.34 -12.73 28.14
CA CYS A 106 -6.13 -13.07 29.32
C CYS A 106 -5.89 -14.52 29.78
N ALA A 107 -5.84 -15.47 28.83
CA ALA A 107 -5.56 -16.87 29.15
C ALA A 107 -4.15 -17.06 29.74
N LEU A 108 -3.15 -16.34 29.20
CA LEU A 108 -1.78 -16.33 29.73
C LEU A 108 -1.72 -15.75 31.15
N GLN A 109 -2.45 -14.67 31.41
CA GLN A 109 -2.52 -14.04 32.74
C GLN A 109 -3.14 -14.99 33.77
N GLU A 110 -4.20 -15.71 33.39
CA GLU A 110 -4.86 -16.69 34.26
C GLU A 110 -3.95 -17.90 34.54
N GLU A 111 -3.25 -18.41 33.51
CA GLU A 111 -2.26 -19.49 33.63
C GLU A 111 -1.11 -19.07 34.56
N ALA A 112 -0.55 -17.87 34.37
CA ALA A 112 0.48 -17.32 35.24
C ALA A 112 0.01 -17.23 36.71
N PHE A 113 -1.21 -16.74 36.93
CA PHE A 113 -1.79 -16.60 38.27
C PHE A 113 -1.94 -17.96 38.98
N VAL A 114 -2.42 -18.99 38.28
CA VAL A 114 -2.53 -20.37 38.82
C VAL A 114 -1.18 -20.92 39.29
N HIS A 115 -0.09 -20.52 38.63
CA HIS A 115 1.27 -20.93 38.97
C HIS A 115 1.98 -20.00 39.97
N GLY A 116 1.30 -18.97 40.49
CA GLY A 116 1.90 -17.99 41.41
C GLY A 116 2.91 -17.07 40.72
N LEU A 117 2.68 -16.80 39.43
CA LEU A 117 3.50 -15.96 38.57
C LEU A 117 2.69 -14.72 38.14
N LEU A 118 3.39 -13.68 37.74
CA LEU A 118 2.85 -12.43 37.23
C LEU A 118 3.57 -12.09 35.93
N ILE A 119 2.82 -11.65 34.92
CA ILE A 119 3.36 -11.20 33.63
C ILE A 119 3.50 -9.68 33.69
N ASN A 120 4.70 -9.17 33.43
CA ASN A 120 4.97 -7.74 33.35
C ASN A 120 4.59 -7.18 31.97
N ASP A 121 4.58 -5.85 31.86
CA ASP A 121 4.24 -5.13 30.63
C ASP A 121 5.10 -5.49 29.41
N ASP A 122 6.36 -5.89 29.63
CA ASP A 122 7.30 -6.33 28.59
C ASP A 122 7.21 -7.84 28.27
N GLY A 123 6.27 -8.54 28.92
CA GLY A 123 6.08 -9.99 28.80
C GLY A 123 7.00 -10.82 29.69
N SER A 124 7.88 -10.20 30.50
CA SER A 124 8.71 -10.92 31.47
C SER A 124 7.90 -11.47 32.64
N ILE A 125 8.36 -12.57 33.23
CA ILE A 125 7.62 -13.26 34.30
C ILE A 125 8.26 -12.99 35.67
N GLN A 126 7.45 -12.58 36.64
CA GLN A 126 7.82 -12.37 38.03
C GLN A 126 7.11 -13.37 38.95
N ARG A 127 7.80 -13.91 39.96
CA ARG A 127 7.15 -14.76 40.98
C ARG A 127 6.38 -13.90 41.99
N MET A 128 5.15 -14.28 42.30
CA MET A 128 4.36 -13.68 43.39
C MET A 128 4.67 -14.39 44.71
N GLY A 129 5.48 -13.77 45.56
CA GLY A 129 5.75 -14.24 46.93
C GLY A 129 7.23 -14.55 47.20
N GLY A 130 7.72 -14.05 48.34
CA GLY A 130 9.12 -14.10 48.75
C GLY A 130 9.63 -15.50 49.07
N TYR A 131 10.90 -15.71 48.75
CA TYR A 131 11.73 -16.86 49.13
C TYR A 131 11.49 -17.30 50.59
N ASP A 132 11.01 -18.54 50.80
CA ASP A 132 10.97 -19.19 52.11
C ASP A 132 12.30 -19.98 52.29
N PRO A 133 13.22 -19.53 53.16
CA PRO A 133 14.52 -20.17 53.35
C PRO A 133 14.46 -21.57 53.98
N THR A 134 13.27 -22.04 54.38
CA THR A 134 13.09 -23.28 55.15
C THR A 134 12.45 -24.44 54.37
N ALA A 135 12.30 -24.30 53.06
CA ALA A 135 11.67 -25.32 52.22
C ALA A 135 12.51 -26.63 52.13
N PRO A 136 11.92 -27.83 52.26
CA PRO A 136 12.63 -29.12 52.19
C PRO A 136 13.24 -29.42 50.80
N GLU A 137 14.16 -30.39 50.72
CA GLU A 137 14.87 -30.85 49.49
C GLU A 137 13.97 -31.23 48.29
N GLY A 138 12.65 -31.39 48.47
CA GLY A 138 11.68 -31.52 47.37
C GLY A 138 11.38 -30.22 46.61
N SER A 139 11.96 -29.10 47.03
CA SER A 139 11.80 -27.76 46.43
C SER A 139 12.52 -27.59 45.08
N GLU A 140 13.63 -28.30 44.82
CA GLU A 140 14.39 -28.16 43.57
C GLU A 140 13.61 -28.64 42.33
N ASN A 141 12.87 -29.76 42.43
CA ASN A 141 12.04 -30.26 41.32
C ASN A 141 10.82 -29.35 41.06
N LEU A 142 10.22 -28.81 42.14
CA LEU A 142 9.15 -27.82 42.05
C LEU A 142 9.64 -26.48 41.46
N ASP A 143 10.91 -26.13 41.69
CA ASP A 143 11.53 -24.95 41.11
C ASP A 143 11.87 -25.11 39.62
N GLU A 144 12.27 -26.32 39.18
CA GLU A 144 12.53 -26.63 37.78
C GLU A 144 11.24 -26.63 36.94
N GLU A 145 10.16 -27.27 37.41
CA GLU A 145 8.86 -27.24 36.74
C GLU A 145 8.33 -25.81 36.61
N LYS A 146 8.41 -25.02 37.69
CA LYS A 146 8.02 -23.60 37.65
C LYS A 146 8.88 -22.77 36.71
N ARG A 147 10.18 -23.10 36.58
CA ARG A 147 11.07 -22.42 35.62
C ARG A 147 10.69 -22.75 34.18
N ILE A 148 10.36 -24.00 33.88
CA ILE A 148 9.90 -24.41 32.55
C ILE A 148 8.59 -23.68 32.19
N ILE A 149 7.64 -23.63 33.12
CA ILE A 149 6.36 -22.92 32.93
C ILE A 149 6.60 -21.42 32.75
N ALA A 150 7.43 -20.79 33.58
CA ALA A 150 7.77 -19.37 33.46
C ALA A 150 8.41 -19.05 32.11
N ASN A 151 9.37 -19.85 31.65
CA ASN A 151 10.01 -19.64 30.34
C ASN A 151 8.99 -19.77 29.20
N SER A 152 8.10 -20.77 29.26
CA SER A 152 7.06 -20.95 28.24
C SER A 152 6.05 -19.80 28.22
N LEU A 153 5.63 -19.33 29.39
CA LEU A 153 4.75 -18.16 29.53
C LEU A 153 5.41 -16.90 29.00
N GLU A 154 6.70 -16.69 29.31
CA GLU A 154 7.47 -15.53 28.83
C GLU A 154 7.55 -15.50 27.30
N GLU A 155 7.88 -16.63 26.66
CA GLU A 155 7.95 -16.73 25.20
C GLU A 155 6.59 -16.44 24.55
N ARG A 156 5.51 -17.00 25.09
CA ARG A 156 4.14 -16.79 24.59
C ARG A 156 3.69 -15.33 24.79
N ALA A 157 3.93 -14.75 25.96
CA ALA A 157 3.60 -13.36 26.25
C ALA A 157 4.35 -12.38 25.31
N LYS A 158 5.66 -12.59 25.11
CA LYS A 158 6.45 -11.81 24.17
C LYS A 158 5.98 -11.94 22.73
N LYS A 159 5.55 -13.13 22.32
CA LYS A 159 4.96 -13.35 20.99
C LYS A 159 3.66 -12.56 20.81
N VAL A 160 2.75 -12.60 21.79
CA VAL A 160 1.49 -11.83 21.77
C VAL A 160 1.78 -10.33 21.68
N ILE A 161 2.73 -9.81 22.47
CA ILE A 161 3.17 -8.41 22.42
C ILE A 161 3.74 -8.05 21.04
N GLY A 162 4.58 -8.91 20.47
CA GLY A 162 5.17 -8.72 19.15
C GLY A 162 4.09 -8.60 18.07
N THR A 163 3.17 -9.56 18.01
CA THR A 163 2.06 -9.54 17.05
C THR A 163 1.12 -8.35 17.26
N ALA A 164 0.82 -7.97 18.51
CA ALA A 164 0.02 -6.78 18.79
C ALA A 164 0.70 -5.48 18.33
N THR A 165 2.03 -5.39 18.50
CA THR A 165 2.81 -4.23 18.03
C THR A 165 2.83 -4.16 16.50
N GLU A 166 3.02 -5.29 15.82
CA GLU A 166 2.93 -5.36 14.35
C GLU A 166 1.54 -4.94 13.85
N ASN A 167 0.48 -5.40 14.50
CA ASN A 167 -0.89 -5.02 14.14
C ASN A 167 -1.18 -3.53 14.40
N ASP A 168 -0.71 -2.96 15.52
CA ASP A 168 -0.84 -1.53 15.84
C ASP A 168 -0.16 -0.65 14.78
N GLU A 169 1.09 -0.97 14.44
CA GLU A 169 1.84 -0.28 13.38
C GLU A 169 1.14 -0.41 12.02
N TRP A 170 0.64 -1.61 11.71
CA TRP A 170 -0.08 -1.87 10.46
C TRP A 170 -1.44 -1.14 10.40
N ILE A 171 -2.18 -1.02 11.50
CA ILE A 171 -3.41 -0.21 11.56
C ILE A 171 -3.07 1.26 11.35
N ALA A 172 -2.05 1.77 12.05
CA ALA A 172 -1.63 3.16 11.92
C ALA A 172 -1.22 3.50 10.48
N ALA A 173 -0.52 2.59 9.81
CA ALA A 173 -0.16 2.73 8.39
C ALA A 173 -1.39 2.63 7.47
N SER A 174 -2.25 1.64 7.68
CA SER A 174 -3.40 1.38 6.82
C SER A 174 -4.48 2.45 6.93
N LEU A 175 -4.72 3.01 8.12
CA LEU A 175 -5.66 4.13 8.30
C LEU A 175 -5.21 5.39 7.54
N LYS A 176 -3.90 5.66 7.48
CA LYS A 176 -3.37 6.74 6.64
C LYS A 176 -3.58 6.46 5.15
N VAL A 177 -3.54 5.19 4.76
CA VAL A 177 -3.78 4.77 3.37
C VAL A 177 -5.26 4.81 3.02
N ILE A 178 -6.17 4.62 3.97
CA ILE A 178 -7.63 4.70 3.72
C ILE A 178 -8.11 6.16 3.76
N PHE A 179 -7.67 6.95 4.73
CA PHE A 179 -8.19 8.32 4.92
C PHE A 179 -7.28 9.43 4.44
N GLY A 180 -6.08 9.11 4.00
CA GLY A 180 -5.04 10.13 3.97
C GLY A 180 -4.88 10.79 5.35
N THR A 181 -4.44 12.03 5.33
CA THR A 181 -4.42 12.98 6.42
C THR A 181 -5.29 14.16 6.01
N VAL A 182 -5.65 15.02 6.97
CA VAL A 182 -6.44 16.25 6.74
C VAL A 182 -5.85 17.14 5.62
N GLY A 183 -4.55 17.00 5.32
CA GLY A 183 -3.87 17.77 4.28
C GLY A 183 -3.32 16.96 3.09
N ASN A 184 -3.77 15.72 2.87
CA ASN A 184 -3.33 14.89 1.73
C ASN A 184 -4.44 13.99 1.14
N PHE A 185 -5.70 14.17 1.54
CA PHE A 185 -6.81 13.38 1.00
C PHE A 185 -7.10 13.78 -0.45
N GLU A 186 -6.46 13.10 -1.39
CA GLU A 186 -6.76 13.16 -2.81
C GLU A 186 -7.75 12.03 -3.17
N THR A 187 -8.78 12.39 -3.92
CA THR A 187 -9.69 11.45 -4.58
C THR A 187 -9.09 10.96 -5.90
N GLU A 188 -9.63 9.89 -6.51
CA GLU A 188 -9.21 9.38 -7.83
C GLU A 188 -9.36 10.36 -9.01
N ASP A 189 -9.74 11.62 -8.77
CA ASP A 189 -9.74 12.70 -9.75
C ASP A 189 -8.30 13.09 -10.14
N ARG A 190 -7.81 12.52 -11.24
CA ARG A 190 -6.46 12.75 -11.80
C ARG A 190 -6.35 14.02 -12.67
N ARG A 191 -7.31 14.95 -12.62
CA ARG A 191 -7.26 16.15 -13.47
C ARG A 191 -6.10 17.07 -13.11
N TYR A 192 -5.40 17.50 -14.14
CA TYR A 192 -4.26 18.40 -14.03
C TYR A 192 -4.70 19.85 -13.78
N LYS A 193 -4.05 20.52 -12.82
CA LYS A 193 -4.17 21.96 -12.56
C LYS A 193 -5.62 22.44 -12.34
N VAL A 194 -6.32 21.79 -11.42
CA VAL A 194 -7.69 22.12 -11.01
C VAL A 194 -7.78 22.81 -9.65
N SER A 195 -6.65 22.97 -8.96
CA SER A 195 -6.51 23.69 -7.69
C SER A 195 -5.30 24.62 -7.71
N GLU A 196 -5.30 25.62 -6.84
CA GLU A 196 -4.15 26.52 -6.64
C GLU A 196 -3.15 25.91 -5.63
N PRO A 197 -1.83 25.99 -5.88
CA PRO A 197 -0.83 25.44 -4.98
C PRO A 197 -0.70 26.21 -3.66
N THR A 198 -0.67 25.47 -2.56
CA THR A 198 -0.39 25.94 -1.21
C THR A 198 1.12 26.04 -0.92
N LEU A 199 1.49 26.54 0.26
CA LEU A 199 2.88 26.53 0.72
C LEU A 199 3.41 25.11 0.92
N LYS A 200 2.57 24.18 1.38
CA LYS A 200 2.94 22.77 1.55
C LYS A 200 3.33 22.15 0.21
N ASP A 201 2.55 22.41 -0.83
CA ASP A 201 2.79 21.82 -2.16
C ASP A 201 4.12 22.31 -2.76
N ARG A 202 4.46 23.58 -2.54
CA ARG A 202 5.77 24.12 -2.94
C ARG A 202 6.92 23.48 -2.17
N MET A 203 6.73 23.18 -0.88
CA MET A 203 7.73 22.45 -0.09
C MET A 203 7.90 21.02 -0.59
N VAL A 204 6.79 20.31 -0.84
CA VAL A 204 6.79 18.94 -1.39
C VAL A 204 7.47 18.90 -2.76
N ARG A 205 7.15 19.86 -3.65
CA ARG A 205 7.81 20.02 -4.95
C ARG A 205 9.32 20.18 -4.80
N ASN A 206 9.76 21.01 -3.85
CA ASN A 206 11.19 21.24 -3.59
C ASN A 206 11.88 20.00 -3.01
N GLN A 207 11.20 19.25 -2.15
CA GLN A 207 11.69 17.98 -1.64
C GLN A 207 11.85 16.96 -2.77
N LEU A 208 10.83 16.81 -3.64
CA LEU A 208 10.93 15.91 -4.79
C LEU A 208 12.05 16.34 -5.76
N ASN A 209 12.24 17.64 -5.97
CA ASN A 209 13.37 18.17 -6.73
C ASN A 209 14.73 17.79 -6.12
N ASN A 210 14.85 17.78 -4.80
CA ASN A 210 16.06 17.33 -4.11
C ASN A 210 16.28 15.82 -4.29
N VAL A 211 15.22 15.00 -4.34
CA VAL A 211 15.33 13.57 -4.69
C VAL A 211 15.93 13.40 -6.08
N GLY A 212 15.42 14.14 -7.08
CA GLY A 212 15.96 14.13 -8.44
C GLY A 212 17.43 14.54 -8.50
N ALA A 213 17.81 15.60 -7.75
CA ALA A 213 19.20 16.07 -7.68
C ALA A 213 20.14 15.02 -7.04
N MET A 214 19.74 14.42 -5.92
CA MET A 214 20.53 13.40 -5.25
C MET A 214 20.63 12.10 -6.07
N ALA A 215 19.57 11.72 -6.79
CA ALA A 215 19.60 10.61 -7.74
C ALA A 215 20.63 10.86 -8.85
N ASN A 216 20.64 12.08 -9.42
CA ASN A 216 21.63 12.46 -10.41
C ASN A 216 23.08 12.40 -9.86
N MET A 217 23.31 12.84 -8.61
CA MET A 217 24.63 12.73 -7.94
C MET A 217 25.09 11.29 -7.77
N ARG A 218 24.17 10.34 -7.63
CA ARG A 218 24.44 8.90 -7.55
C ARG A 218 24.62 8.22 -8.91
N GLY A 219 24.40 8.96 -10.00
CA GLY A 219 24.40 8.40 -11.35
C GLY A 219 23.09 7.68 -11.72
N TRP A 220 22.05 7.82 -10.91
CA TRP A 220 20.71 7.26 -11.15
C TRP A 220 19.93 8.16 -12.11
N LYS A 221 20.31 8.07 -13.38
CA LYS A 221 19.80 8.94 -14.44
C LYS A 221 18.33 8.71 -14.72
N THR A 222 17.83 7.49 -14.55
CA THR A 222 16.43 7.15 -14.82
C THR A 222 15.51 7.81 -13.82
N THR A 223 15.80 7.64 -12.53
CA THR A 223 15.09 8.28 -11.42
C THR A 223 15.13 9.80 -11.58
N ALA A 224 16.32 10.37 -11.77
CA ALA A 224 16.48 11.82 -11.92
C ALA A 224 15.68 12.37 -13.11
N GLY A 225 15.74 11.69 -14.26
CA GLY A 225 15.03 12.11 -15.48
C GLY A 225 13.51 12.04 -15.34
N LEU A 226 12.97 10.95 -14.80
CA LEU A 226 11.51 10.79 -14.64
C LEU A 226 10.94 11.74 -13.58
N VAL A 227 11.65 11.92 -12.46
CA VAL A 227 11.27 12.90 -11.42
C VAL A 227 11.30 14.32 -11.97
N GLN A 228 12.34 14.68 -12.73
CA GLN A 228 12.41 16.00 -13.35
C GLN A 228 11.28 16.21 -14.36
N HIS A 229 10.99 15.20 -15.20
CA HIS A 229 9.93 15.28 -16.19
C HIS A 229 8.55 15.46 -15.56
N PHE A 230 8.29 14.76 -14.44
CA PHE A 230 7.09 14.99 -13.63
C PHE A 230 6.99 16.46 -13.16
N LEU A 231 8.09 17.01 -12.62
CA LEU A 231 8.15 18.37 -12.08
C LEU A 231 8.14 19.48 -13.13
N ASP A 232 8.54 19.18 -14.36
CA ASP A 232 8.47 20.12 -15.50
C ASP A 232 7.02 20.34 -15.96
N GLY A 233 6.11 19.43 -15.63
CA GLY A 233 4.67 19.63 -15.74
C GLY A 233 4.12 19.60 -17.17
N ASN A 234 4.89 19.14 -18.16
CA ASN A 234 4.46 19.11 -19.56
C ASN A 234 3.51 17.93 -19.87
N GLY A 235 3.59 16.82 -19.12
CA GLY A 235 2.75 15.63 -19.28
C GLY A 235 2.98 14.86 -20.59
N GLU A 236 4.03 15.19 -21.34
CA GLU A 236 4.36 14.50 -22.57
C GLU A 236 4.78 13.05 -22.27
N PRO A 237 4.41 12.07 -23.10
CA PRO A 237 4.84 10.70 -22.89
C PRO A 237 6.37 10.56 -22.94
N VAL A 238 6.93 9.77 -22.03
CA VAL A 238 8.36 9.43 -22.02
C VAL A 238 8.58 8.08 -22.68
N GLU A 239 9.51 8.02 -23.63
CA GLU A 239 9.90 6.78 -24.27
C GLU A 239 11.06 6.10 -23.50
N VAL A 240 10.87 4.82 -23.17
CA VAL A 240 11.90 3.96 -22.58
C VAL A 240 12.33 2.89 -23.57
N GLN A 241 13.52 2.32 -23.37
CA GLN A 241 14.07 1.26 -24.22
C GLN A 241 13.98 -0.10 -23.49
N PRO A 242 13.02 -0.98 -23.85
CA PRO A 242 12.85 -2.25 -23.15
C PRO A 242 14.11 -3.13 -23.17
N GLN A 243 14.93 -3.13 -24.23
CA GLN A 243 16.22 -3.82 -24.22
C GLN A 243 17.14 -3.36 -23.08
N GLN A 244 17.26 -2.04 -22.91
CA GLN A 244 18.09 -1.47 -21.86
C GLN A 244 17.50 -1.77 -20.48
N MET A 245 16.17 -1.72 -20.35
CA MET A 245 15.46 -2.11 -19.13
C MET A 245 15.72 -3.57 -18.75
N MET A 246 15.64 -4.51 -19.69
CA MET A 246 15.92 -5.93 -19.41
C MET A 246 17.37 -6.17 -18.98
N LYS A 247 18.32 -5.38 -19.52
CA LYS A 247 19.72 -5.43 -19.12
C LYS A 247 19.97 -4.84 -17.72
N ASP A 248 19.26 -3.77 -17.38
CA ASP A 248 19.44 -3.06 -16.12
C ASP A 248 18.57 -3.62 -14.98
N ILE A 249 17.51 -4.35 -15.33
CA ILE A 249 16.53 -4.95 -14.41
C ILE A 249 16.53 -6.48 -14.62
N PRO A 250 17.41 -7.23 -13.95
CA PRO A 250 17.47 -8.68 -14.10
C PRO A 250 16.15 -9.40 -13.79
N GLN A 251 15.34 -8.86 -12.86
CA GLN A 251 13.99 -9.36 -12.61
C GLN A 251 13.08 -9.29 -13.85
N PHE A 252 13.18 -8.23 -14.65
CA PHE A 252 12.38 -8.09 -15.87
C PHE A 252 12.78 -9.13 -16.92
N GLN A 253 14.08 -9.37 -17.11
CA GLN A 253 14.55 -10.45 -17.99
C GLN A 253 14.01 -11.82 -17.54
N ARG A 254 14.08 -12.14 -16.24
CA ARG A 254 13.56 -13.41 -15.71
C ARG A 254 12.06 -13.58 -15.94
N ASP A 255 11.29 -12.49 -15.84
CA ASP A 255 9.84 -12.53 -16.06
C ASP A 255 9.50 -12.68 -17.55
N LEU A 256 10.30 -12.07 -18.43
CA LEU A 256 10.22 -12.30 -19.87
C LEU A 256 10.52 -13.76 -20.20
N ASP A 257 11.63 -14.32 -19.69
CA ASP A 257 12.02 -15.70 -19.95
C ASP A 257 10.89 -16.67 -19.55
N LYS A 258 10.31 -16.48 -18.35
CA LYS A 258 9.13 -17.25 -17.92
C LYS A 258 7.94 -17.10 -18.86
N THR A 259 7.71 -15.91 -19.41
CA THR A 259 6.63 -15.69 -20.38
C THR A 259 6.89 -16.42 -21.69
N MET A 260 8.14 -16.41 -22.17
CA MET A 260 8.53 -17.17 -23.36
C MET A 260 8.34 -18.67 -23.13
N ASP A 261 8.80 -19.19 -21.98
CA ASP A 261 8.77 -20.61 -21.64
C ASP A 261 7.37 -21.16 -21.31
N HIS A 262 6.51 -20.37 -20.67
CA HIS A 262 5.22 -20.87 -20.18
C HIS A 262 4.02 -20.48 -21.04
N ASP A 263 4.09 -19.36 -21.75
CA ASP A 263 2.99 -18.85 -22.54
C ASP A 263 3.27 -18.98 -24.03
N VAL A 264 4.43 -18.52 -24.50
CA VAL A 264 4.71 -18.49 -25.95
C VAL A 264 5.06 -19.88 -26.49
N SER A 265 5.85 -20.67 -25.76
CA SER A 265 6.22 -22.05 -26.16
C SER A 265 5.01 -22.94 -26.49
N LYS A 266 3.92 -22.77 -25.73
CA LYS A 266 2.68 -23.56 -25.85
C LYS A 266 1.73 -23.05 -26.93
N ARG A 267 2.01 -21.90 -27.55
CA ARG A 267 1.16 -21.35 -28.61
C ARG A 267 1.37 -22.11 -29.93
N PRO A 268 0.32 -22.23 -30.75
CA PRO A 268 0.47 -22.71 -32.12
C PRO A 268 1.34 -21.74 -32.93
N ASP A 269 1.84 -22.22 -34.07
CA ASP A 269 2.57 -21.39 -35.01
C ASP A 269 1.70 -20.26 -35.57
N GLY A 270 2.34 -19.14 -35.91
CA GLY A 270 1.71 -17.92 -36.40
C GLY A 270 1.89 -16.71 -35.48
N PRO A 271 1.22 -15.60 -35.78
CA PRO A 271 1.34 -14.36 -35.02
C PRO A 271 0.73 -14.50 -33.63
N PHE A 272 1.35 -13.86 -32.64
CA PHE A 272 0.86 -13.83 -31.28
C PHE A 272 1.04 -12.45 -30.64
N THR A 273 0.22 -12.22 -29.62
CA THR A 273 0.37 -11.14 -28.64
C THR A 273 0.01 -11.72 -27.28
N THR A 274 0.84 -11.47 -26.27
CA THR A 274 0.50 -11.80 -24.88
C THR A 274 -0.36 -10.70 -24.27
N GLU A 275 -1.10 -11.06 -23.23
CA GLU A 275 -1.68 -10.07 -22.35
C GLU A 275 -0.59 -9.22 -21.68
N TRP A 276 -0.98 -8.03 -21.22
CA TRP A 276 -0.13 -7.19 -20.40
C TRP A 276 0.13 -7.88 -19.05
N LYS A 277 1.41 -8.04 -18.72
CA LYS A 277 1.87 -8.61 -17.45
C LYS A 277 2.57 -7.55 -16.64
N SER A 278 2.39 -7.60 -15.33
CA SER A 278 3.08 -6.69 -14.40
C SER A 278 4.43 -7.26 -14.01
N THR A 279 5.44 -6.40 -13.88
CA THR A 279 6.75 -6.71 -13.33
C THR A 279 7.25 -5.50 -12.53
N ALA A 280 8.31 -5.69 -11.76
CA ALA A 280 8.93 -4.63 -10.98
C ALA A 280 10.45 -4.88 -10.84
N PRO A 281 11.25 -3.81 -10.76
CA PRO A 281 12.65 -3.94 -10.39
C PRO A 281 12.80 -4.53 -8.98
N ASN A 282 13.79 -5.39 -8.80
CA ASN A 282 14.16 -5.90 -7.48
C ASN A 282 15.36 -5.09 -6.95
N PRO A 283 15.23 -4.32 -5.86
CA PRO A 283 16.34 -3.57 -5.23
C PRO A 283 17.59 -4.41 -4.95
N LYS A 284 17.41 -5.73 -4.73
CA LYS A 284 18.52 -6.65 -4.44
C LYS A 284 19.35 -7.04 -5.67
N ASP A 285 18.89 -6.71 -6.88
CA ASP A 285 19.57 -7.06 -8.14
C ASP A 285 20.68 -6.06 -8.54
N GLY A 286 20.96 -5.06 -7.69
CA GLY A 286 22.08 -4.12 -7.85
C GLY A 286 21.64 -2.69 -8.13
N ASP A 287 22.64 -1.80 -8.23
CA ASP A 287 22.43 -0.34 -8.24
C ASP A 287 21.57 0.16 -9.42
N LYS A 288 21.69 -0.48 -10.59
CA LYS A 288 20.85 -0.14 -11.74
C LYS A 288 19.39 -0.54 -11.56
N SER A 289 19.15 -1.72 -10.99
CA SER A 289 17.79 -2.16 -10.64
C SER A 289 17.20 -1.23 -9.57
N MET A 290 18.05 -0.72 -8.66
CA MET A 290 17.68 0.30 -7.68
C MET A 290 17.28 1.64 -8.32
N ASP A 291 18.02 2.12 -9.33
CA ASP A 291 17.62 3.30 -10.13
C ASP A 291 16.24 3.09 -10.77
N TRP A 292 16.00 1.94 -11.39
CA TRP A 292 14.68 1.63 -11.94
C TRP A 292 13.60 1.48 -10.86
N TYR A 293 13.94 0.98 -9.66
CA TYR A 293 13.00 0.84 -8.55
C TYR A 293 12.51 2.20 -8.05
N TYR A 294 13.38 3.21 -7.92
CA TYR A 294 12.95 4.55 -7.51
C TYR A 294 12.37 5.37 -8.66
N GLY A 295 12.81 5.11 -9.89
CA GLY A 295 12.32 5.81 -11.08
C GLY A 295 10.97 5.28 -11.56
N LEU A 296 10.88 4.00 -11.91
CA LEU A 296 9.78 3.41 -12.67
C LEU A 296 9.33 2.06 -12.08
N ASN A 297 9.07 2.03 -10.77
CA ASN A 297 8.57 0.83 -10.08
C ASN A 297 7.28 0.30 -10.72
N HIS A 298 6.96 -0.99 -10.62
CA HIS A 298 5.70 -1.59 -11.09
C HIS A 298 5.21 -1.12 -12.48
N PHE A 299 5.78 -1.68 -13.54
CA PHE A 299 5.37 -1.40 -14.93
C PHE A 299 4.79 -2.65 -15.60
N GLN A 300 4.13 -2.45 -16.74
CA GLN A 300 3.57 -3.54 -17.52
C GLN A 300 4.40 -3.79 -18.76
N TYR A 301 4.47 -5.05 -19.18
CA TYR A 301 5.06 -5.45 -20.45
C TYR A 301 4.18 -6.48 -21.16
N ARG A 302 4.36 -6.60 -22.48
CA ARG A 302 3.82 -7.70 -23.28
C ARG A 302 4.80 -8.09 -24.38
N THR A 303 4.64 -9.29 -24.93
CA THR A 303 5.39 -9.74 -26.10
C THR A 303 4.47 -9.84 -27.31
N VAL A 304 4.97 -9.37 -28.45
CA VAL A 304 4.28 -9.39 -29.73
C VAL A 304 5.25 -10.00 -30.74
N GLY A 305 4.80 -10.96 -31.53
CA GLY A 305 5.70 -11.65 -32.45
C GLY A 305 5.04 -12.73 -33.27
N GLU A 306 5.87 -13.59 -33.85
CA GLU A 306 5.48 -14.74 -34.66
C GLU A 306 6.29 -15.97 -34.24
N LYS A 307 5.61 -17.12 -34.15
CA LYS A 307 6.20 -18.42 -33.79
C LYS A 307 6.20 -19.36 -35.00
N HIS A 308 7.33 -20.01 -35.23
CA HIS A 308 7.52 -21.04 -36.26
C HIS A 308 8.24 -22.25 -35.65
N GLY A 309 7.49 -23.30 -35.35
CA GLY A 309 7.99 -24.43 -34.58
C GLY A 309 8.49 -23.98 -33.21
N ASN A 310 9.78 -24.16 -32.96
CA ASN A 310 10.44 -23.73 -31.72
C ASN A 310 11.09 -22.35 -31.85
N GLU A 311 11.14 -21.76 -33.03
CA GLU A 311 11.72 -20.43 -33.21
C GLU A 311 10.66 -19.35 -33.04
N VAL A 312 11.00 -18.29 -32.32
CA VAL A 312 10.12 -17.15 -32.08
C VAL A 312 10.85 -15.87 -32.44
N THR A 313 10.22 -15.05 -33.28
CA THR A 313 10.67 -13.69 -33.58
C THR A 313 9.69 -12.71 -32.94
N TYR A 314 10.15 -11.82 -32.07
CA TYR A 314 9.28 -11.01 -31.22
C TYR A 314 9.90 -9.67 -30.84
N HIS A 315 9.07 -8.73 -30.42
CA HIS A 315 9.49 -7.54 -29.68
C HIS A 315 8.70 -7.45 -28.36
N VAL A 316 9.25 -6.67 -27.43
CA VAL A 316 8.70 -6.44 -26.10
C VAL A 316 8.18 -5.01 -26.06
N GLU A 317 6.94 -4.85 -25.66
CA GLU A 317 6.36 -3.53 -25.42
C GLU A 317 6.24 -3.31 -23.92
N VAL A 318 6.51 -2.09 -23.47
CA VAL A 318 6.40 -1.66 -22.08
C VAL A 318 5.44 -0.49 -22.01
N GLN A 319 4.60 -0.47 -20.97
CA GLN A 319 3.77 0.69 -20.64
C GLN A 319 3.67 0.88 -19.13
N LYS A 320 3.53 2.14 -18.72
CA LYS A 320 3.18 2.52 -17.35
C LYS A 320 2.55 3.92 -17.36
N ARG A 321 1.50 4.12 -16.57
CA ARG A 321 1.11 5.47 -16.15
C ARG A 321 2.06 5.91 -15.03
N TYR A 322 2.82 6.97 -15.25
CA TYR A 322 3.63 7.61 -14.21
C TYR A 322 2.73 8.53 -13.39
N ASP A 323 2.16 7.96 -12.35
CA ASP A 323 1.33 8.62 -11.35
C ASP A 323 1.85 8.30 -9.94
N TRP A 324 1.43 9.10 -8.97
CA TRP A 324 1.71 8.86 -7.56
C TRP A 324 0.46 8.33 -6.86
N GLY A 325 0.64 7.43 -5.91
CA GLY A 325 -0.47 6.81 -5.21
C GLY A 325 -1.21 7.77 -4.31
N ILE A 326 -2.52 7.67 -4.33
CA ILE A 326 -3.42 8.40 -3.44
C ILE A 326 -4.09 7.41 -2.49
N PRO A 327 -4.53 7.85 -1.30
CA PRO A 327 -5.17 7.00 -0.32
C PRO A 327 -6.37 6.23 -0.92
N SER A 328 -7.17 6.89 -1.76
CA SER A 328 -8.36 6.26 -2.33
C SER A 328 -8.09 5.12 -3.31
N GLU A 329 -6.86 5.02 -3.84
CA GLU A 329 -6.44 3.90 -4.67
C GLU A 329 -5.81 2.76 -3.84
N HIS A 330 -5.87 2.86 -2.52
CA HIS A 330 -5.23 1.98 -1.54
C HIS A 330 -3.73 1.78 -1.79
N ARG A 331 -3.08 2.77 -2.41
CA ARG A 331 -1.65 2.76 -2.67
C ARG A 331 -0.93 3.29 -1.42
N ARG A 332 -0.15 2.41 -0.78
CA ARG A 332 0.55 2.74 0.46
C ARG A 332 1.51 3.92 0.28
N THR A 333 1.66 4.73 1.33
CA THR A 333 2.74 5.71 1.43
C THR A 333 4.08 5.04 1.08
N GLN A 334 4.89 5.70 0.26
CA GLN A 334 6.27 5.25 0.05
C GLN A 334 7.02 5.60 1.33
N GLU A 335 7.04 4.67 2.28
CA GLU A 335 7.74 4.82 3.56
C GLU A 335 9.23 4.98 3.27
N ALA A 336 9.63 6.25 3.20
CA ALA A 336 10.89 6.73 2.65
C ALA A 336 11.10 6.36 1.16
N PHE A 337 11.77 7.25 0.44
CA PHE A 337 12.74 6.79 -0.55
C PHE A 337 13.83 6.02 0.23
N GLY A 338 13.51 4.78 0.63
CA GLY A 338 14.32 3.96 1.52
C GLY A 338 15.75 3.88 1.01
N GLY A 339 16.71 3.82 1.91
CA GLY A 339 18.11 4.05 1.56
C GLY A 339 18.49 5.52 1.75
N PRO A 340 19.39 6.08 0.95
CA PRO A 340 20.24 7.21 1.36
C PRO A 340 19.57 8.58 1.31
N PHE A 341 18.27 8.64 1.04
CA PHE A 341 17.57 9.90 0.85
C PHE A 341 16.78 10.34 2.08
N GLU A 342 16.79 9.60 3.20
CA GLU A 342 16.12 9.89 4.51
C GLU A 342 15.08 11.03 4.48
N MET A 343 14.09 10.87 3.61
CA MET A 343 13.03 11.85 3.38
C MET A 343 11.75 11.07 3.22
N SER A 344 10.82 11.31 4.13
CA SER A 344 9.46 10.79 4.03
C SER A 344 8.67 11.72 3.12
N LEU A 345 8.31 11.22 1.94
CA LEU A 345 7.39 11.88 1.02
C LEU A 345 6.13 11.04 0.93
N GLU A 346 5.01 11.62 1.34
CA GLU A 346 3.72 10.96 1.21
C GLU A 346 3.31 10.92 -0.27
N GLN A 347 2.98 9.75 -0.81
CA GLN A 347 2.62 9.64 -2.23
C GLN A 347 1.42 10.51 -2.59
N ALA A 348 0.50 10.69 -1.64
CA ALA A 348 -0.67 11.55 -1.79
C ALA A 348 -0.29 13.03 -1.98
N ASP A 349 0.73 13.50 -1.25
CA ASP A 349 1.27 14.85 -1.42
C ASP A 349 1.93 15.02 -2.80
N LEU A 350 2.59 13.96 -3.31
CA LEU A 350 3.17 13.94 -4.65
C LEU A 350 2.09 13.93 -5.73
N ALA A 351 1.00 13.19 -5.53
CA ALA A 351 -0.14 13.18 -6.43
C ALA A 351 -0.83 14.56 -6.49
N HIS A 352 -0.95 15.26 -5.37
CA HIS A 352 -1.53 16.61 -5.32
C HIS A 352 -0.71 17.64 -6.13
N LEU A 353 0.56 17.38 -6.43
CA LEU A 353 1.33 18.22 -7.36
C LEU A 353 0.72 18.21 -8.76
N ASN A 354 0.11 17.11 -9.22
CA ASN A 354 -0.63 17.06 -10.47
C ASN A 354 -1.91 17.94 -10.41
N THR A 355 -2.66 17.81 -9.32
CA THR A 355 -3.89 18.59 -9.07
C THR A 355 -3.63 20.09 -9.01
N THR A 356 -2.49 20.51 -8.45
CA THR A 356 -2.07 21.92 -8.34
C THR A 356 -1.26 22.45 -9.53
N GLY A 357 -0.88 21.56 -10.46
CA GLY A 357 -0.06 21.87 -11.62
C GLY A 357 1.43 22.10 -11.33
N LEU A 358 1.91 21.77 -10.12
CA LEU A 358 3.32 21.80 -9.73
C LEU A 358 4.12 20.58 -10.20
N GLY A 359 3.42 19.52 -10.63
CA GLY A 359 3.92 18.38 -11.39
C GLY A 359 2.83 17.92 -12.35
N ARG A 360 3.11 16.93 -13.21
CA ARG A 360 2.09 16.38 -14.12
C ARG A 360 2.30 14.90 -14.36
N ASP A 361 1.25 14.12 -14.14
CA ASP A 361 1.22 12.70 -14.48
C ASP A 361 1.40 12.51 -16.00
N PHE A 362 2.17 11.50 -16.41
CA PHE A 362 2.50 11.24 -17.80
C PHE A 362 2.53 9.74 -18.10
N ASP A 363 2.53 9.38 -19.39
CA ASP A 363 2.64 7.99 -19.79
C ASP A 363 4.10 7.64 -20.10
N VAL A 364 4.52 6.45 -19.70
CA VAL A 364 5.78 5.85 -20.07
C VAL A 364 5.48 4.70 -21.01
N LYS A 365 6.11 4.70 -22.18
CA LYS A 365 5.93 3.64 -23.19
C LYS A 365 7.27 3.26 -23.81
N GLY A 366 7.39 2.05 -24.29
CA GLY A 366 8.58 1.61 -24.99
C GLY A 366 8.29 0.43 -25.88
N SER A 367 8.97 0.35 -27.01
CA SER A 367 9.02 -0.87 -27.82
C SER A 367 10.46 -1.26 -28.01
N SER A 368 10.70 -2.54 -27.86
CA SER A 368 11.99 -3.13 -28.09
C SER A 368 12.24 -3.23 -29.60
N GLU A 369 13.50 -3.29 -30.02
CA GLU A 369 13.85 -3.86 -31.32
C GLU A 369 13.40 -5.34 -31.42
N GLN A 370 13.32 -5.85 -32.64
CA GLN A 370 12.98 -7.24 -32.91
C GLN A 370 14.09 -8.18 -32.42
N MET A 371 13.70 -9.25 -31.75
CA MET A 371 14.55 -10.27 -31.15
C MET A 371 14.14 -11.66 -31.64
N ARG A 372 15.04 -12.62 -31.56
CA ARG A 372 14.79 -14.02 -31.92
C ARG A 372 15.26 -14.94 -30.80
N THR A 373 14.45 -15.93 -30.48
CA THR A 373 14.78 -16.97 -29.50
C THR A 373 14.23 -18.32 -29.90
N THR A 374 14.64 -19.36 -29.18
CA THR A 374 14.06 -20.70 -29.26
C THR A 374 13.29 -20.97 -27.97
N VAL A 375 12.06 -21.47 -28.08
CA VAL A 375 11.13 -21.76 -26.95
C VAL A 375 10.74 -23.23 -26.88
#